data_AF-A0A958LE67-F1
#
_entry.id   AF-A0A958LE67-F1
#
_cell.length_a   1.000
_cell.length_b   1.000
_cell.length_c   1.000
_cell.angle_alpha   90.00
_cell.angle_beta   90.00
_cell.angle_gamma   90.00
#
_symmetry.space_group_name_H-M   'P 1'
#
loop_
_entity.id
_entity.type
_entity.pdbx_description
1 polymer ?
#
loop_
_entity_poly.entity_id
_entity_poly.type
_entity_poly.pdbx_seq_one_letter_code
_entity_poly.pdbx_strand_id
1 'polypeptide(L)'
;AETSAEKAETTKKASRVVVIGDADFAANVNISLLANRDFVLNVVNWLLGSEESISIRPRTLRSASTPVDERQFSALFAISVLIVPELILAIGLWVWCARRRSAEVLA
;
A
#
# COMPACT_ATOMS: atom_id res chain seq x y z
N ALA A 1 -31.54 43.71 -38.50
CA ALA A 1 -31.62 44.17 -37.10
C ALA A 1 -31.90 42.94 -36.24
N GLU A 2 -30.87 42.15 -36.01
CA GLU A 2 -30.93 40.95 -35.18
C GLU A 2 -29.67 40.93 -34.33
N THR A 3 -29.78 40.38 -33.13
CA THR A 3 -28.78 40.28 -32.05
C THR A 3 -29.00 41.28 -30.92
N SER A 4 -30.09 41.08 -30.18
CA SER A 4 -30.21 41.49 -28.77
C SER A 4 -30.99 40.41 -28.02
N ALA A 5 -30.45 39.20 -28.06
CA ALA A 5 -30.72 38.20 -27.03
C ALA A 5 -29.44 38.11 -26.21
N GLU A 6 -29.32 39.04 -25.27
CA GLU A 6 -28.41 38.97 -24.14
C GLU A 6 -28.67 37.63 -23.45
N LYS A 7 -27.83 36.65 -23.76
CA LYS A 7 -27.77 35.39 -23.03
C LYS A 7 -27.18 35.75 -21.67
N ALA A 8 -28.05 36.18 -20.76
CA ALA A 8 -27.76 36.27 -19.35
C ALA A 8 -27.43 34.85 -18.86
N GLU A 9 -26.18 34.44 -19.06
CA GLU A 9 -25.61 33.30 -18.38
C GLU A 9 -25.55 33.68 -16.90
N THR A 10 -26.62 33.31 -16.20
CA THR A 10 -26.60 33.13 -14.76
C THR A 10 -25.51 32.12 -14.47
N THR A 11 -24.28 32.59 -14.26
CA THR A 11 -23.16 31.78 -13.79
C THR A 11 -23.53 31.38 -12.37
N LYS A 12 -24.32 30.31 -12.26
CA LYS A 12 -24.71 29.71 -11.01
C LYS A 12 -23.40 29.35 -10.32
N LYS A 13 -23.04 30.04 -9.23
CA LYS A 13 -21.84 29.73 -8.45
C LYS A 13 -21.91 28.24 -8.11
N ALA A 14 -21.11 27.44 -8.79
CA ALA A 14 -21.13 26.00 -8.65
C ALA A 14 -20.44 25.65 -7.33
N SER A 15 -21.22 25.31 -6.32
CA SER A 15 -20.67 24.77 -5.07
C SER A 15 -20.03 23.42 -5.36
N ARG A 16 -18.76 23.27 -4.98
CA ARG A 16 -17.98 22.03 -5.13
C ARG A 16 -17.87 21.35 -3.78
N VAL A 17 -18.09 20.03 -3.76
CA VAL A 17 -17.97 19.21 -2.55
C VAL A 17 -17.15 17.98 -2.90
N VAL A 18 -16.19 17.64 -2.05
CA VAL A 18 -15.41 16.40 -2.12
C VAL A 18 -15.64 15.64 -0.82
N VAL A 19 -16.02 14.36 -0.94
CA VAL A 19 -16.22 13.46 0.19
C VAL A 19 -15.19 12.35 0.11
N ILE A 20 -14.47 12.13 1.21
CA ILE A 20 -13.42 11.12 1.31
C ILE A 20 -13.77 10.24 2.51
N GLY A 21 -13.72 8.93 2.31
CA GLY A 21 -14.18 7.95 3.31
C GLY A 21 -13.17 7.66 4.43
N ASP A 22 -11.97 8.22 4.34
CA ASP A 22 -10.89 8.02 5.29
C ASP A 22 -10.16 9.35 5.50
N ALA A 23 -9.87 9.70 6.75
CA ALA A 23 -9.13 10.91 7.12
C ALA A 23 -7.62 10.65 7.26
N ASP A 24 -7.21 9.39 7.39
CA ASP A 24 -5.83 9.04 7.69
C ASP A 24 -4.87 9.43 6.57
N PHE A 25 -5.34 9.54 5.31
CA PHE A 25 -4.51 10.03 4.20
C PHE A 25 -3.97 11.46 4.45
N ALA A 26 -4.69 12.29 5.20
CA ALA A 26 -4.29 13.65 5.54
C ALA A 26 -3.52 13.76 6.86
N ALA A 27 -3.37 12.65 7.60
CA ALA A 27 -2.62 12.63 8.85
C ALA A 27 -1.13 12.90 8.62
N ASN A 28 -0.46 13.59 9.54
CA ASN A 28 0.97 13.93 9.44
C ASN A 28 1.88 12.71 9.18
N VAL A 29 1.52 11.56 9.76
CA VAL A 29 2.25 10.30 9.56
C VAL A 29 2.13 9.77 8.12
N ASN A 30 1.02 10.05 7.45
CA ASN A 30 0.68 9.51 6.13
C ASN A 30 0.78 10.53 5.00
N ILE A 31 0.89 11.83 5.30
CA ILE A 31 0.89 12.90 4.28
C ILE A 31 2.06 12.72 3.29
N SER A 32 3.20 12.23 3.78
CA SER A 32 4.41 11.98 2.98
C SER A 32 4.46 10.57 2.38
N LEU A 33 3.43 9.75 2.62
CA LEU A 33 3.29 8.44 2.02
C LEU A 33 2.61 8.57 0.66
N LEU A 34 3.16 7.83 -0.30
CA LEU A 34 2.56 7.67 -1.62
C LEU A 34 2.23 9.02 -2.27
N ALA A 35 0.98 9.23 -2.71
CA ALA A 35 0.50 10.44 -3.36
C ALA A 35 -0.44 11.27 -2.45
N ASN A 36 -0.46 11.02 -1.14
CA ASN A 36 -1.42 11.65 -0.23
C ASN A 36 -1.31 13.18 -0.21
N ARG A 37 -0.09 13.71 -0.06
CA ARG A 37 0.16 15.16 -0.14
C ARG A 37 -0.33 15.78 -1.44
N ASP A 38 0.01 15.17 -2.57
CA ASP A 38 -0.35 15.71 -3.89
C ASP A 38 -1.88 15.65 -4.10
N PHE A 39 -2.52 14.58 -3.63
CA PHE A 39 -3.98 14.44 -3.68
C PHE A 39 -4.69 15.50 -2.84
N VAL A 40 -4.29 15.72 -1.59
CA VAL A 40 -4.85 16.77 -0.72
C VAL A 40 -4.75 18.14 -1.39
N LEU A 41 -3.56 18.49 -1.90
CA LEU A 41 -3.32 19.79 -2.53
C LEU A 41 -4.16 19.97 -3.81
N ASN A 42 -4.28 18.93 -4.62
CA ASN A 42 -5.10 18.97 -5.83
C ASN A 42 -6.60 19.08 -5.52
N VAL A 43 -7.09 18.40 -4.48
CA VAL A 43 -8.48 18.53 -4.00
C VAL A 43 -8.76 19.97 -3.54
N VAL A 44 -7.85 20.57 -2.77
CA VAL A 44 -7.99 21.97 -2.33
C VAL A 44 -7.99 22.93 -3.51
N ASN A 45 -7.05 22.77 -4.46
CA ASN A 45 -6.99 23.60 -5.66
C ASN A 45 -8.28 23.48 -6.50
N TRP A 46 -8.83 22.27 -6.62
CA TRP A 46 -10.09 22.05 -7.34
C TRP A 46 -11.28 22.67 -6.62
N LEU A 47 -11.35 22.61 -5.29
CA LEU A 47 -12.40 23.26 -4.50
C LEU A 47 -12.36 24.79 -4.62
N LEU A 48 -11.16 25.36 -4.76
CA LEU A 48 -10.95 26.81 -4.92
C LEU A 48 -11.22 27.32 -6.35
N GLY A 49 -11.47 26.45 -7.32
CA GLY A 49 -11.62 26.84 -8.72
C GLY A 49 -10.31 27.11 -9.45
N SER A 50 -9.16 26.84 -8.82
CA SER A 50 -7.82 27.05 -9.37
C SER A 50 -7.34 25.80 -10.12
N GLU A 51 -8.09 25.40 -11.15
CA GLU A 51 -7.82 24.16 -11.91
C GLU A 51 -6.49 24.21 -12.68
N GLU A 52 -6.00 25.40 -13.02
CA GLU A 52 -4.67 25.61 -13.63
C GLU A 52 -3.51 25.18 -12.71
N SER A 53 -3.74 25.11 -11.39
CA SER A 53 -2.75 24.72 -10.38
C SER A 53 -2.74 23.21 -10.09
N ILE A 54 -3.52 22.41 -10.83
CA ILE A 54 -3.51 20.95 -10.68
C ILE A 54 -2.25 20.41 -11.36
N SER A 55 -1.31 19.90 -10.56
CA SER A 55 -0.06 19.33 -11.07
C SER A 55 -0.01 17.82 -10.84
N ILE A 56 0.30 17.08 -11.90
CA ILE A 56 0.62 15.65 -11.82
C ILE A 56 2.15 15.54 -11.76
N ARG A 57 2.69 15.32 -10.56
CA ARG A 57 4.13 15.08 -10.43
C ARG A 57 4.50 13.75 -11.09
N PRO A 58 5.62 13.68 -11.84
CA PRO A 58 6.09 12.42 -12.39
C PRO A 58 6.32 11.42 -11.26
N ARG A 59 5.90 10.16 -11.47
CA ARG A 59 6.11 9.09 -10.48
C ARG A 59 7.61 8.94 -10.23
N THR A 60 8.04 9.34 -9.05
CA THR A 60 9.36 8.92 -8.58
C THR A 60 9.28 7.42 -8.33
N LEU A 61 10.22 6.66 -8.87
CA LEU A 61 10.43 5.26 -8.48
C LEU A 61 10.94 5.27 -7.05
N ARG A 62 10.05 5.51 -6.09
CA ARG A 62 10.38 5.41 -4.69
C ARG A 62 10.54 3.92 -4.42
N SER A 63 11.79 3.47 -4.36
CA SER A 63 12.09 2.17 -3.80
C SER A 63 11.44 2.14 -2.43
N ALA A 64 10.38 1.36 -2.29
CA ALA A 64 9.64 1.20 -1.04
C ALA A 64 10.54 0.39 -0.10
N SER A 65 11.64 0.99 0.35
CA SER A 65 12.37 0.51 1.51
C SER A 65 11.58 0.99 2.72
N THR A 66 10.44 0.35 2.97
CA THR A 66 9.91 0.33 4.32
C THR A 66 10.98 -0.37 5.15
N PRO A 67 11.58 0.28 6.16
CA PRO A 67 12.55 -0.41 7.01
C PRO A 67 11.81 -1.58 7.65
N VAL A 68 12.17 -2.79 7.23
CA VAL A 68 11.66 -4.01 7.87
C VAL A 68 12.21 -3.97 9.28
N ASP A 69 11.31 -4.04 10.27
CA ASP A 69 11.70 -4.10 11.67
C ASP A 69 12.68 -5.27 11.86
N GLU A 70 13.84 -5.00 12.47
CA GLU A 70 14.94 -5.97 12.56
C GLU A 70 14.50 -7.26 13.25
N ARG A 71 13.57 -7.16 14.21
CA ARG A 71 12.97 -8.31 14.90
C ARG A 71 12.11 -9.15 13.97
N GLN A 72 11.30 -8.52 13.12
CA GLN A 72 10.48 -9.23 12.14
C GLN A 72 11.35 -9.94 11.10
N PHE A 73 12.41 -9.27 10.62
CA PHE A 73 13.36 -9.88 9.70
C PHE A 73 14.08 -11.09 10.33
N SER A 74 14.60 -10.94 11.56
CA SER A 74 15.27 -12.02 12.27
C SER A 74 14.35 -13.22 12.53
N ALA A 75 13.09 -12.98 12.88
CA ALA A 75 12.11 -14.05 13.10
C ALA A 75 11.81 -14.81 11.80
N LEU A 76 11.58 -14.07 10.70
CA LEU A 76 11.36 -14.66 9.38
C LEU A 76 12.56 -15.48 8.91
N PHE A 77 13.77 -14.95 9.10
CA PHE A 77 15.01 -15.67 8.80
C PHE A 77 15.14 -16.95 9.61
N ALA A 78 14.96 -16.90 10.93
CA ALA A 78 15.08 -18.07 11.79
C ALA A 78 14.06 -19.16 11.42
N ILE A 79 12.80 -18.80 11.17
CA ILE A 79 11.77 -19.77 10.81
C ILE A 79 12.06 -20.40 9.44
N SER A 80 12.34 -19.58 8.43
CA SER A 80 12.47 -20.03 7.05
C SER A 80 13.78 -20.78 6.77
N VAL A 81 14.89 -20.35 7.40
CA VAL A 81 16.22 -20.88 7.11
C VAL A 81 16.66 -21.94 8.12
N LEU A 82 16.24 -21.84 9.39
CA LEU A 82 16.68 -22.79 10.43
C LEU A 82 15.58 -23.80 10.75
N ILE A 83 14.41 -23.34 11.20
CA ILE A 83 13.38 -24.22 11.78
C ILE A 83 12.77 -25.17 10.74
N VAL A 84 12.37 -24.66 9.57
CA VAL A 84 11.71 -25.49 8.54
C VAL A 84 12.65 -26.59 8.02
N PRO A 85 13.91 -26.31 7.63
CA PRO A 85 14.84 -27.35 7.20
C PRO A 85 15.15 -28.39 8.28
N GLU A 86 15.36 -27.97 9.52
CA GLU A 86 15.61 -28.89 10.64
C GLU A 86 14.43 -29.82 10.91
N LEU A 87 13.21 -29.30 10.84
CA LEU A 87 12.00 -30.11 11.03
C LEU A 87 11.86 -31.18 9.94
N ILE A 88 12.13 -30.82 8.68
CA ILE A 88 12.11 -31.77 7.56
C ILE A 88 13.15 -32.88 7.77
N LEU A 89 14.37 -32.53 8.19
CA LEU A 89 15.42 -33.50 8.49
C LEU A 89 15.03 -34.42 9.66
N ALA A 90 14.49 -33.85 10.74
CA ALA A 90 14.08 -34.61 11.92
C ALA A 90 12.97 -35.62 11.56
N ILE A 91 11.98 -35.21 10.77
CA ILE A 91 10.92 -36.10 10.28
C ILE A 91 11.52 -37.19 9.38
N GLY A 92 12.43 -36.82 8.47
CA GLY A 92 13.11 -37.78 7.60
C GLY A 92 13.89 -38.84 8.37
N LEU A 93 14.69 -38.43 9.37
CA LEU A 93 15.41 -39.35 10.26
C LEU A 93 14.46 -40.23 11.07
N TRP A 94 13.38 -39.65 11.59
CA TRP A 94 12.40 -40.39 12.37
C TRP A 94 11.75 -41.52 11.54
N VAL A 95 11.35 -41.22 10.30
CA VAL A 95 10.80 -42.21 9.36
C VAL A 95 11.84 -43.28 9.01
N TRP A 96 13.09 -42.89 8.74
CA TRP A 96 14.16 -43.85 8.45
C TRP A 96 14.42 -44.81 9.62
N CYS A 97 14.52 -44.29 10.84
CA CYS A 97 14.67 -45.09 12.05
C CYS A 97 13.47 -46.00 12.30
N ALA A 98 12.24 -45.51 12.11
CA ALA A 98 11.03 -46.31 12.27
C ALA A 98 10.99 -47.50 11.30
N ARG A 99 11.38 -47.27 10.04
CA ARG A 99 11.48 -48.34 9.03
C ARG A 99 12.53 -49.39 9.36
N ARG A 100 13.68 -49.00 9.91
CA ARG A 100 14.73 -49.96 10.33
C ARG A 100 14.30 -50.82 11.52
N ARG A 101 13.66 -50.23 12.53
CA ARG A 101 13.16 -50.98 13.68
C ARG A 101 12.11 -52.03 13.27
N SER A 102 11.27 -51.74 12.29
CA SER A 102 10.32 -52.73 11.76
C SER A 102 11.00 -53.89 11.02
N ALA A 103 12.17 -53.68 10.43
CA ALA A 103 12.93 -54.73 9.74
C ALA A 103 13.72 -55.63 10.72
N GLU A 104 14.25 -55.07 11.80
CA GLU A 104 14.95 -55.84 12.86
C GLU A 104 14.00 -56.71 13.68
N VAL A 105 12.71 -56.37 13.77
CA VAL A 105 11.71 -57.14 14.53
C VAL A 105 11.14 -58.34 13.75
N LEU A 106 11.34 -58.40 12.43
CA LEU A 106 10.84 -59.47 11.55
C LEU A 106 11.94 -60.44 11.07
N ALA A 107 13.20 -60.21 11.44
CA ALA A 107 14.35 -61.07 11.18
C ALA A 107 14.68 -61.92 12.42
#